data_AF-A0A957DIP2-F1
#
_entry.id   AF-A0A957DIP2-F1
#
_cell.length_a   1.000
_cell.length_b   1.000
_cell.length_c   1.000
_cell.angle_alpha   90.00
_cell.angle_beta   90.00
_cell.angle_gamma   90.00
#
_symmetry.space_group_name_H-M   'P 1'
#
loop_
_entity.id
_entity.type
_entity.pdbx_description
1 polymer ?
#
loop_
_entity_poly.entity_id
_entity_poly.type
_entity_poly.pdbx_seq_one_letter_code
_entity_poly.pdbx_strand_id
1 'polypeptide(L)'
;GMPAGRALALHHFRGKTLVTFLILAPTIMPVIAVAMGIHIAFIRYGLADTLAGVVLVHLVPVLPYMVLILRSVFANYDPDYEAQARSLGARPRQVFWHVTLPAILPGVAVGSL
;
A
#
# COMPACT_ATOMS: atom_id res chain seq x y z
N GLY A 1 -0.35 1.83 -1.74
CA GLY A 1 0.17 1.26 -0.47
C GLY A 1 -0.36 1.98 0.76
N MET A 2 0.04 3.23 0.98
CA MET A 2 -0.21 4.00 2.21
C MET A 2 -1.66 4.00 2.74
N PRO A 3 -2.71 4.34 1.97
CA PRO A 3 -4.07 4.34 2.51
C PRO A 3 -4.54 2.93 2.88
N ALA A 4 -4.15 1.91 2.12
CA ALA A 4 -4.47 0.51 2.41
C ALA A 4 -3.75 0.01 3.66
N GLY A 5 -2.45 0.32 3.82
CA GLY A 5 -1.68 -0.02 5.03
C GLY A 5 -2.27 0.62 6.29
N ARG A 6 -2.63 1.91 6.22
CA ARG A 6 -3.31 2.63 7.31
C ARG A 6 -4.68 2.03 7.64
N ALA A 7 -5.49 1.76 6.62
CA ALA A 7 -6.84 1.20 6.82
C ALA A 7 -6.80 -0.21 7.43
N LEU A 8 -5.87 -1.06 6.97
CA LEU A 8 -5.72 -2.41 7.49
C LEU A 8 -5.08 -2.45 8.89
N ALA A 9 -4.26 -1.46 9.25
CA ALA A 9 -3.68 -1.35 10.58
C ALA A 9 -4.66 -0.77 11.60
N LEU A 10 -5.24 0.40 11.30
CA LEU A 10 -5.97 1.21 12.30
C LEU A 10 -7.48 0.95 12.32
N HIS A 11 -8.08 0.48 11.22
CA HIS A 11 -9.54 0.29 11.14
C HIS A 11 -9.96 -1.18 11.22
N HIS A 12 -11.07 -1.41 11.93
CA HIS A 12 -11.76 -2.69 12.01
C HIS A 12 -13.09 -2.56 11.27
N PHE A 13 -13.21 -3.19 10.10
CA PHE A 13 -14.40 -3.10 9.25
C PHE A 13 -14.80 -4.48 8.72
N ARG A 14 -16.09 -4.65 8.41
CA ARG A 14 -16.64 -5.90 7.86
C ARG A 14 -16.06 -6.12 6.46
N GLY A 15 -15.43 -7.27 6.22
CA GLY A 15 -14.73 -7.58 4.97
C GLY A 15 -13.22 -7.35 4.97
N LYS A 16 -12.63 -6.91 6.09
CA LYS A 16 -11.17 -6.73 6.24
C LYS A 16 -10.36 -7.97 5.86
N THR A 17 -10.85 -9.17 6.22
CA THR A 17 -10.20 -10.44 5.86
C THR A 17 -10.17 -10.67 4.35
N LEU A 18 -11.27 -10.38 3.65
CA LEU A 18 -11.35 -10.53 2.20
C LEU A 18 -10.43 -9.53 1.48
N VAL A 19 -10.41 -8.27 1.92
CA VAL A 19 -9.53 -7.24 1.35
C VAL A 19 -8.06 -7.59 1.59
N THR A 20 -7.71 -8.03 2.80
CA THR A 20 -6.36 -8.51 3.12
C THR A 20 -5.98 -9.69 2.23
N PHE A 21 -6.88 -10.66 2.08
CA PHE A 21 -6.66 -11.83 1.23
C PHE A 21 -6.47 -11.43 -0.23
N LEU A 22 -7.30 -10.55 -0.79
CA LEU A 22 -7.16 -10.09 -2.18
C LEU A 22 -5.86 -9.34 -2.42
N ILE A 23 -5.42 -8.53 -1.46
CA ILE A 23 -4.13 -7.83 -1.56
C ILE A 23 -2.98 -8.84 -1.52
N LEU A 24 -3.04 -9.86 -0.65
CA LEU A 24 -1.98 -10.86 -0.50
C LEU A 24 -2.09 -12.04 -1.49
N ALA A 25 -3.20 -12.21 -2.19
CA ALA A 25 -3.40 -13.31 -3.13
C ALA A 25 -2.29 -13.42 -4.19
N PRO A 26 -1.78 -12.31 -4.79
CA PRO A 26 -0.70 -12.36 -5.76
C PRO A 26 0.61 -12.92 -5.19
N THR A 27 0.85 -12.81 -3.88
CA THR A 27 2.09 -13.31 -3.26
C THR A 27 2.05 -14.81 -2.98
N ILE A 28 0.85 -15.39 -2.89
CA ILE A 28 0.65 -16.83 -2.68
C ILE A 28 0.75 -17.59 -4.01
N MET A 29 0.40 -16.91 -5.12
CA MET A 29 0.44 -17.50 -6.45
C MET A 29 1.88 -17.68 -6.95
N PRO A 30 2.17 -18.73 -7.74
CA PRO A 30 3.45 -18.85 -8.41
C PRO A 30 3.70 -17.66 -9.35
N VAL A 31 4.84 -16.98 -9.18
CA VAL A 31 5.19 -15.75 -9.93
C VAL A 31 5.09 -15.96 -11.44
N ILE A 32 5.53 -17.12 -11.94
CA ILE A 32 5.49 -17.46 -13.38
C ILE A 32 4.04 -17.51 -13.90
N ALA A 33 3.12 -18.08 -13.14
CA ALA A 33 1.71 -18.19 -13.54
C ALA A 33 1.07 -16.80 -13.64
N VAL A 34 1.33 -15.93 -12.66
CA VAL A 34 0.84 -14.55 -12.65
C VAL A 34 1.46 -13.75 -13.80
N ALA A 35 2.77 -13.87 -14.02
CA ALA A 35 3.48 -13.18 -15.09
C ALA A 35 2.95 -13.58 -16.48
N MET A 36 2.75 -14.86 -16.74
CA MET A 36 2.18 -15.33 -18.01
C MET A 36 0.75 -14.85 -18.22
N GLY A 37 -0.09 -14.89 -17.19
CA GLY A 37 -1.46 -14.38 -17.26
C GLY A 37 -1.51 -12.89 -17.61
N ILE A 38 -0.67 -12.08 -16.96
CA ILE A 38 -0.58 -10.64 -17.25
C ILE A 38 0.02 -10.39 -18.64
N HIS A 39 1.03 -11.15 -19.05
CA HIS A 39 1.68 -10.99 -20.35
C HIS A 39 0.70 -11.17 -21.50
N ILE A 40 -0.18 -12.19 -21.44
CA ILE A 40 -1.23 -12.41 -22.45
C ILE A 40 -2.19 -11.22 -22.51
N ALA A 41 -2.58 -10.67 -21.35
CA ALA A 41 -3.43 -9.49 -21.30
C ALA A 41 -2.72 -8.26 -21.91
N PHE A 42 -1.45 -8.05 -21.59
CA PHE A 42 -0.68 -6.90 -22.10
C PHE A 42 -0.46 -6.96 -23.60
N ILE A 43 -0.26 -8.15 -24.18
CA ILE A 43 -0.23 -8.33 -25.64
C ILE A 43 -1.56 -7.90 -26.27
N ARG A 44 -2.70 -8.36 -25.72
CA ARG A 44 -4.04 -7.99 -26.24
C ARG A 44 -4.30 -6.49 -26.19
N TYR A 45 -3.80 -5.80 -25.18
CA TYR A 45 -3.99 -4.35 -25.01
C TYR A 45 -2.85 -3.51 -25.60
N GLY A 46 -1.87 -4.13 -26.30
CA GLY A 46 -0.73 -3.41 -26.89
C GLY A 46 0.23 -2.77 -25.88
N LEU A 47 0.20 -3.24 -24.62
CA LEU A 47 1.10 -2.82 -23.54
C LEU A 47 2.37 -3.66 -23.47
N ALA A 48 2.44 -4.76 -24.20
CA ALA A 48 3.67 -5.54 -24.35
C ALA A 48 4.80 -4.66 -24.91
N ASP A 49 6.00 -4.78 -24.34
CA ASP A 49 7.20 -3.99 -24.68
C ASP A 49 7.07 -2.46 -24.52
N THR A 50 6.05 -1.98 -23.82
CA THR A 50 5.94 -0.55 -23.45
C THR A 50 6.51 -0.28 -22.05
N LEU A 51 7.07 0.91 -21.85
CA LEU A 51 7.52 1.34 -20.52
C LEU A 51 6.36 1.31 -19.50
N ALA A 52 5.16 1.71 -19.92
CA ALA A 52 3.95 1.64 -19.09
C ALA A 52 3.60 0.20 -18.70
N GLY A 53 3.69 -0.75 -19.63
CA GLY A 53 3.52 -2.17 -19.35
C GLY A 53 4.52 -2.67 -18.33
N VAL A 54 5.82 -2.39 -18.52
CA VAL A 54 6.86 -2.79 -17.56
C VAL A 54 6.58 -2.25 -16.16
N VAL A 55 6.23 -0.96 -16.04
CA VAL A 55 5.87 -0.35 -14.75
C VAL A 55 4.68 -1.07 -14.11
N LEU A 56 3.61 -1.32 -14.87
CA LEU A 56 2.41 -1.98 -14.36
C LEU A 56 2.67 -3.41 -13.89
N VAL A 57 3.47 -4.18 -14.64
CA VAL A 57 3.80 -5.57 -14.29
C VAL A 57 4.59 -5.63 -12.98
N HIS A 58 5.52 -4.68 -12.77
CA HIS A 58 6.33 -4.62 -11.55
C HIS A 58 5.51 -4.14 -10.34
N LEU A 59 4.47 -3.34 -10.54
CA LEU A 59 3.60 -2.92 -9.45
C LEU A 59 2.81 -4.08 -8.84
N VAL A 60 2.49 -5.14 -9.61
CA VAL A 60 1.69 -6.28 -9.12
C VAL A 60 2.32 -6.96 -7.90
N PRO A 61 3.61 -7.37 -7.91
CA PRO A 61 4.25 -7.91 -6.72
C PRO A 61 4.62 -6.81 -5.70
N VAL A 62 4.97 -5.59 -6.13
CA VAL A 62 5.44 -4.54 -5.20
C VAL A 62 4.33 -4.04 -4.27
N LEU A 63 3.10 -3.91 -4.77
CA LEU A 63 1.97 -3.40 -4.00
C LEU A 63 1.65 -4.20 -2.71
N PRO A 64 1.52 -5.55 -2.73
CA PRO A 64 1.27 -6.31 -1.51
C PRO A 64 2.38 -6.16 -0.46
N TYR A 65 3.65 -6.20 -0.89
CA TYR A 65 4.79 -6.02 0.00
C TYR A 65 4.78 -4.63 0.65
N MET A 66 4.57 -3.59 -0.14
CA MET A 66 4.46 -2.22 0.38
C MET A 66 3.29 -2.07 1.37
N VAL A 67 2.14 -2.72 1.11
CA VAL A 67 1.01 -2.70 2.06
C VAL A 67 1.35 -3.42 3.36
N LEU A 68 2.07 -4.54 3.31
CA LEU A 68 2.48 -5.29 4.50
C LEU A 68 3.45 -4.47 5.38
N ILE A 69 4.45 -3.83 4.76
CA ILE A 69 5.40 -2.96 5.46
C ILE A 69 4.65 -1.80 6.12
N LEU A 70 3.83 -1.08 5.35
CA LEU A 70 3.10 0.07 5.88
C LEU A 70 2.09 -0.32 6.95
N ARG A 71 1.45 -1.49 6.85
CA ARG A 71 0.61 -2.03 7.92
C ARG A 71 1.40 -2.20 9.22
N SER A 72 2.62 -2.73 9.16
CA SER A 72 3.50 -2.88 10.33
C SER A 72 3.90 -1.52 10.92
N VAL A 73 4.23 -0.55 10.06
CA VAL A 73 4.57 0.82 10.47
C VAL A 73 3.39 1.47 11.19
N PHE A 74 2.20 1.40 10.60
CA PHE A 74 0.98 1.96 11.21
C PHE A 74 0.52 1.18 12.45
N ALA A 75 0.88 -0.09 12.62
CA ALA A 75 0.57 -0.84 13.84
C ALA A 75 1.36 -0.32 15.06
N ASN A 76 2.51 0.31 14.83
CA ASN A 76 3.33 0.94 15.86
C ASN A 76 3.10 2.46 15.97
N TYR A 77 2.20 3.01 15.14
CA TYR A 77 1.89 4.43 15.12
C TYR A 77 0.77 4.74 16.12
N ASP A 78 0.99 5.72 17.00
CA ASP A 78 -0.03 6.21 17.93
C ASP A 78 -0.95 7.25 17.24
N PRO A 79 -2.25 6.95 17.05
CA PRO A 79 -3.21 7.89 16.45
C PRO A 79 -3.49 9.12 17.31
N ASP A 80 -3.16 9.09 18.61
CA ASP A 80 -3.43 10.20 19.53
C ASP A 80 -2.65 11.46 19.17
N TYR A 81 -1.48 11.32 18.52
CA TYR A 81 -0.77 12.48 17.97
C TYR A 81 -1.61 13.26 16.94
N GLU A 82 -2.44 12.57 16.14
CA GLU A 82 -3.35 13.24 15.22
C GLU A 82 -4.51 13.92 15.96
N ALA A 83 -5.01 13.31 17.03
CA ALA A 83 -6.06 13.89 17.85
C ALA A 83 -5.57 15.16 18.57
N GLN A 84 -4.36 15.12 19.13
CA GLN A 84 -3.71 16.28 19.77
C GLN A 84 -3.50 17.43 18.77
N ALA A 85 -2.99 17.13 17.57
CA ALA A 85 -2.82 18.15 16.54
C ALA A 85 -4.16 18.78 16.12
N ARG A 86 -5.23 17.99 16.00
CA ARG A 86 -6.59 18.51 15.74
C ARG A 86 -7.10 19.39 16.88
N SER A 87 -6.84 19.02 18.14
CA SER A 87 -7.20 19.83 19.31
C SER A 87 -6.46 21.18 19.34
N LEU A 88 -5.24 21.25 18.79
CA LEU A 88 -4.48 22.49 18.58
C LEU A 88 -4.95 23.31 17.36
N GLY A 89 -6.02 22.90 16.68
CA GLY A 89 -6.61 23.60 15.54
C GLY A 89 -6.01 23.22 14.17
N ALA A 90 -5.17 22.17 14.09
CA ALA A 90 -4.62 21.73 12.82
C ALA A 90 -5.70 21.12 11.91
N ARG A 91 -5.75 21.57 10.65
CA ARG A 91 -6.62 21.01 9.61
C ARG A 91 -6.12 19.61 9.20
N PRO A 92 -6.98 18.73 8.65
CA PRO A 92 -6.59 17.36 8.25
C PRO A 92 -5.36 17.29 7.33
N ARG A 93 -5.21 18.24 6.40
CA ARG A 93 -4.02 18.35 5.55
C ARG A 93 -2.75 18.64 6.37
N GLN A 94 -2.83 19.53 7.36
CA GLN A 94 -1.69 19.87 8.21
C GLN A 94 -1.29 18.68 9.09
N VAL A 95 -2.28 17.97 9.66
CA VAL A 95 -2.05 16.74 10.43
C VAL A 95 -1.31 15.70 9.59
N PHE A 96 -1.76 15.48 8.34
CA PHE A 96 -1.08 14.54 7.45
C PHE A 96 0.38 14.94 7.19
N TRP A 97 0.64 16.17 6.77
CA TRP A 97 1.99 16.60 6.37
C TRP A 97 2.97 16.79 7.53
N HIS A 98 2.50 17.21 8.71
CA HIS A 98 3.36 17.56 9.84
C HIS A 98 3.40 16.51 10.95
N VAL A 99 2.44 15.58 10.99
CA VAL A 99 2.34 14.56 12.05
C VAL A 99 2.44 13.17 11.45
N THR A 100 1.49 12.79 10.58
CA THR A 100 1.42 11.43 10.06
C THR A 100 2.60 11.11 9.15
N LEU A 101 2.88 11.94 8.14
CA LEU A 101 3.88 11.67 7.11
C LEU A 101 5.31 11.59 7.69
N PRO A 102 5.78 12.52 8.54
CA PRO A 102 7.11 12.44 9.14
C PRO A 102 7.26 11.22 10.06
N ALA A 103 6.20 10.85 10.79
CA ALA A 103 6.21 9.69 11.68
C ALA A 103 6.33 8.36 10.93
N ILE A 104 5.68 8.23 9.77
CA ILE A 104 5.75 7.01 8.95
C ILE A 104 6.90 7.02 7.94
N LEU A 105 7.58 8.17 7.75
CA LEU A 105 8.60 8.37 6.72
C LEU A 105 9.72 7.31 6.74
N PRO A 106 10.29 6.93 7.92
CA PRO A 106 11.31 5.89 7.97
C PRO A 106 10.78 4.55 7.44
N GLY A 107 9.53 4.23 7.76
CA GLY A 107 8.85 3.03 7.29
C GLY A 107 8.54 3.04 5.79
N VAL A 108 8.15 4.21 5.25
CA VAL A 108 7.97 4.39 3.80
C VAL A 108 9.30 4.22 3.06
N ALA A 109 10.40 4.78 3.60
CA ALA A 109 11.72 4.67 3.01
C ALA A 109 12.20 3.21 2.91
N VAL A 110 11.96 2.41 3.95
CA VAL A 110 12.23 0.96 3.93
C VAL A 110 11.38 0.23 2.90
N GLY A 111 10.10 0.58 2.76
CA GLY A 111 9.20 -0.04 1.79
C GLY A 111 9.43 0.37 0.33
N SER A 112 10.20 1.44 0.10
CA SER A 112 10.57 1.92 -1.24
C SER A 112 11.92 1.41 -1.74
N LEU A 113 12.68 0.70 -0.90
CA LEU A 113 13.97 0.10 -1.22
C LEU A 113 13.78 -1.28 -1.89
#